data_AF-V5GYG5-F1
#
_entry.id   AF-V5GYG5-F1
#
_cell.length_a   1.000
_cell.length_b   1.000
_cell.length_c   1.000
_cell.angle_alpha   90.00
_cell.angle_beta   90.00
_cell.angle_gamma   90.00
#
_symmetry.space_group_name_H-M   'P 1'
#
loop_
_entity.id
_entity.type
_entity.pdbx_description
1 polymer ?
#
loop_
_entity_poly.entity_id
_entity_poly.type
_entity_poly.pdbx_seq_one_letter_code
_entity_poly.pdbx_strand_id
1 'polypeptide(L)'
;MVRMMILPLSVVLLAASGYLNAAQSVRLNPNQDACSIGLGDYMSGICLSRNGTLLRLSGCTFICEGYNALNQKTYITINLVDGLPCGSCQQCCGGNCKPVTFNLKNFLSVKSCAE
;
A
#
# COMPACT_ATOMS: atom_id res chain seq x y z
N MET A 1 56.80 -29.56 -4.25
CA MET A 1 56.16 -28.36 -4.82
C MET A 1 54.66 -28.57 -4.79
N VAL A 2 53.98 -28.00 -3.79
CA VAL A 2 52.55 -28.22 -3.51
C VAL A 2 51.70 -27.59 -4.61
N ARG A 3 50.91 -28.40 -5.33
CA ARG A 3 49.90 -27.88 -6.24
C ARG A 3 48.62 -27.60 -5.45
N MET A 4 48.42 -26.32 -5.16
CA MET A 4 47.27 -25.77 -4.46
C MET A 4 46.02 -25.92 -5.35
N MET A 5 45.07 -26.72 -4.88
CA MET A 5 43.77 -26.93 -5.49
C MET A 5 42.83 -25.88 -4.90
N ILE A 6 42.38 -24.92 -5.70
CA ILE A 6 41.37 -23.93 -5.27
C ILE A 6 40.35 -23.80 -6.39
N LEU A 7 39.24 -24.53 -6.24
CA LEU A 7 37.99 -24.31 -6.98
C LEU A 7 37.42 -22.94 -6.58
N PRO A 8 37.10 -22.03 -7.51
CA PRO A 8 36.30 -20.87 -7.16
C PRO A 8 34.82 -21.30 -7.16
N LEU A 9 34.30 -21.62 -5.98
CA LEU A 9 32.86 -21.59 -5.75
C LEU A 9 32.37 -20.16 -5.99
N SER A 10 31.75 -19.94 -7.15
CA SER A 10 31.11 -18.68 -7.50
C SER A 10 29.80 -18.56 -6.73
N VAL A 11 29.89 -18.00 -5.52
CA VAL A 11 28.71 -17.58 -4.76
C VAL A 11 28.28 -16.23 -5.32
N VAL A 12 27.32 -16.25 -6.24
CA VAL A 12 26.60 -15.04 -6.67
C VAL A 12 25.54 -14.74 -5.59
N LEU A 13 25.91 -13.93 -4.59
CA LEU A 13 24.93 -13.25 -3.75
C LEU A 13 24.28 -12.13 -4.59
N LEU A 14 23.14 -12.41 -5.22
CA LEU A 14 22.22 -11.38 -5.71
C LEU A 14 21.51 -10.75 -4.51
N ALA A 15 22.21 -9.88 -3.79
CA ALA A 15 21.58 -8.90 -2.93
C ALA A 15 20.86 -7.88 -3.83
N ALA A 16 19.56 -8.08 -4.05
CA ALA A 16 18.69 -7.09 -4.69
C ALA A 16 18.40 -5.94 -3.70
N SER A 17 19.43 -5.17 -3.36
CA SER A 17 19.28 -3.85 -2.73
C SER A 17 19.25 -2.82 -3.85
N GLY A 18 18.06 -2.52 -4.34
CA GLY A 18 17.87 -1.61 -5.47
C GLY A 18 16.42 -1.25 -5.75
N TYR A 19 15.60 -1.09 -4.71
CA TYR A 19 14.59 -0.03 -4.76
C TYR A 19 15.35 1.26 -5.06
N LEU A 20 15.12 1.83 -6.24
CA LEU A 20 15.37 3.21 -6.67
C LEU A 20 15.65 3.17 -8.17
N ASN A 21 14.62 3.46 -8.97
CA ASN A 21 14.68 4.36 -10.11
C ASN A 21 13.29 4.35 -10.76
N ALA A 22 12.38 5.11 -10.16
CA ALA A 22 11.28 5.70 -10.88
C ALA A 22 11.87 6.68 -11.89
N ALA A 23 11.95 6.27 -13.15
CA ALA A 23 12.35 7.08 -14.30
C ALA A 23 11.58 6.51 -15.50
N GLN A 24 10.81 7.24 -16.31
CA GLN A 24 10.71 8.67 -16.57
C GLN A 24 9.34 8.99 -17.20
N SER A 25 8.78 10.12 -16.78
CA SER A 25 7.95 11.08 -17.52
C SER A 25 6.74 10.59 -18.35
N VAL A 26 5.57 10.57 -17.71
CA VAL A 26 4.36 11.12 -18.34
C VAL A 26 4.16 12.51 -17.74
N ARG A 27 4.21 13.58 -18.55
CA ARG A 27 3.79 14.91 -18.10
C ARG A 27 2.28 14.91 -17.90
N LEU A 28 1.83 14.50 -16.72
CA LEU A 28 0.47 14.78 -16.26
C LEU A 28 0.38 16.29 -15.95
N ASN A 29 -0.72 16.89 -16.36
CA ASN A 29 -1.18 18.26 -16.10
C ASN A 29 -0.61 18.90 -14.80
N PRO A 30 -0.12 20.16 -14.79
CA PRO A 30 0.47 20.83 -13.62
C PRO A 30 -0.43 20.96 -12.38
N ASN A 31 -1.71 20.56 -12.44
CA ASN A 31 -2.51 20.29 -11.24
C ASN A 31 -2.22 18.87 -10.67
N GLN A 32 -0.95 18.43 -10.66
CA GLN A 32 -0.56 17.14 -10.06
C GLN A 32 -0.72 17.14 -8.53
N ASP A 33 -0.88 18.32 -7.92
CA ASP A 33 -1.32 18.47 -6.52
C ASP A 33 -2.78 18.05 -6.29
N ALA A 34 -3.53 17.71 -7.36
CA ALA A 34 -4.87 17.14 -7.23
C ALA A 34 -4.86 15.68 -6.78
N CYS A 35 -3.72 14.99 -6.77
CA CYS A 35 -3.59 13.69 -6.12
C CYS A 35 -3.47 13.87 -4.61
N SER A 36 -4.66 14.04 -4.04
CA SER A 36 -5.08 14.13 -2.65
C SER A 36 -4.38 13.18 -1.67
N ILE A 37 -4.36 13.62 -0.40
CA ILE A 37 -4.25 12.86 0.86
C ILE A 37 -3.88 11.38 0.67
N GLY A 38 -2.69 10.98 1.13
CA GLY A 38 -2.25 9.59 1.06
C GLY A 38 -3.16 8.65 1.86
N LEU A 39 -3.17 7.35 1.55
CA LEU A 39 -4.03 6.36 2.24
C LEU A 39 -3.86 6.42 3.77
N GLY A 40 -2.62 6.59 4.25
CA GLY A 40 -2.32 6.75 5.68
C GLY A 40 -3.00 7.96 6.30
N ASP A 41 -2.95 9.11 5.64
CA ASP A 41 -3.57 10.35 6.09
C ASP A 41 -5.10 10.26 6.04
N TYR A 42 -5.65 9.60 5.02
CA TYR A 42 -7.08 9.32 4.91
C TYR A 42 -7.58 8.50 6.11
N MET A 43 -6.92 7.38 6.40
CA MET A 43 -7.27 6.53 7.55
C MET A 43 -7.08 7.28 8.88
N SER A 44 -5.99 8.04 9.01
CA SER A 44 -5.70 8.84 10.20
C SER A 44 -6.75 9.92 10.43
N GLY A 45 -7.20 10.62 9.38
CA GLY A 45 -8.28 11.60 9.45
C GLY A 45 -9.59 10.97 9.94
N ILE A 46 -9.93 9.76 9.46
CA ILE A 46 -11.09 9.02 9.95
C ILE A 46 -10.92 8.66 11.43
N CYS A 47 -9.78 8.14 11.84
CA CYS A 47 -9.54 7.81 13.26
C CYS A 47 -9.62 9.05 14.15
N LEU A 48 -9.03 10.17 13.73
CA LEU A 48 -9.09 11.44 14.45
C LEU A 48 -10.53 11.95 14.62
N SER A 49 -11.37 11.84 13.58
CA SER A 49 -12.79 12.20 13.67
C SER A 49 -13.58 11.36 14.70
N ARG A 50 -13.01 10.25 15.15
CA ARG A 50 -13.57 9.33 16.15
C ARG A 50 -12.79 9.36 17.48
N ASN A 51 -12.01 10.41 17.74
CA ASN A 51 -11.14 10.55 18.91
C ASN A 51 -10.17 9.37 19.10
N GLY A 52 -9.63 8.86 18.00
CA GLY A 52 -8.65 7.78 18.00
C GLY A 52 -7.45 8.06 17.11
N THR A 53 -6.49 7.15 17.16
CA THR A 53 -5.28 7.13 16.32
C THR A 53 -5.27 5.88 15.46
N LEU A 54 -4.65 5.97 14.28
CA LEU A 54 -4.48 4.80 13.42
C LEU A 54 -3.51 3.83 14.08
N LEU A 55 -3.98 2.61 14.36
CA LEU A 55 -3.15 1.55 14.93
C LEU A 55 -2.48 0.70 13.85
N ARG A 56 -3.29 0.17 12.92
CA ARG A 56 -2.80 -0.67 11.82
C ARG A 56 -3.82 -0.82 10.69
N LEU A 57 -3.30 -1.08 9.50
CA LEU A 57 -4.04 -1.53 8.32
C LEU A 57 -3.86 -3.06 8.16
N SER A 58 -4.91 -3.77 7.77
CA SER A 58 -4.90 -5.20 7.48
C SER A 58 -5.85 -5.51 6.33
N GLY A 59 -5.29 -5.66 5.13
CA GLY A 59 -6.07 -5.88 3.91
C GLY A 59 -6.99 -4.69 3.65
N CYS A 60 -8.31 -4.92 3.68
CA CYS A 60 -9.32 -3.90 3.44
C CYS A 60 -9.96 -3.33 4.70
N THR A 61 -9.34 -3.56 5.86
CA THR A 61 -9.80 -2.98 7.12
C THR A 61 -8.65 -2.33 7.85
N PHE A 62 -8.93 -1.26 8.58
CA PHE A 62 -7.98 -0.63 9.48
C PHE A 62 -8.59 -0.46 10.86
N ILE A 63 -7.72 -0.43 11.87
CA ILE A 63 -8.10 -0.31 13.27
C ILE A 63 -7.69 1.05 13.77
N CYS A 64 -8.65 1.77 14.34
CA CYS A 64 -8.40 2.94 15.17
C CYS A 64 -8.33 2.52 16.64
N GLU A 65 -7.32 2.99 17.36
CA GLU A 65 -7.22 2.87 18.82
C GLU A 65 -7.70 4.19 19.47
N GLY A 66 -8.50 4.11 20.52
CA GLY A 66 -8.98 5.27 21.24
C GLY A 66 -9.33 4.95 22.69
N TYR A 67 -10.04 5.87 23.35
CA TYR A 67 -10.53 5.70 24.71
C TYR A 67 -12.02 6.01 24.78
N ASN A 68 -12.77 5.22 25.55
CA ASN A 68 -14.18 5.52 25.84
C ASN A 68 -14.30 6.58 26.95
N ALA A 69 -15.54 6.98 27.27
CA ALA A 69 -15.83 7.95 28.33
C ALA A 69 -15.36 7.52 29.73
N LEU A 70 -15.10 6.22 29.95
CA LEU A 70 -14.58 5.66 31.18
C LEU A 70 -13.04 5.54 31.16
N ASN A 71 -12.39 6.17 30.19
CA ASN A 71 -10.94 6.12 29.97
C ASN A 71 -10.37 4.70 29.76
N GLN A 72 -11.19 3.80 29.22
CA GLN A 72 -10.76 2.45 28.85
C GLN A 72 -10.37 2.42 27.37
N LYS A 73 -9.28 1.71 27.06
CA LYS A 73 -8.81 1.54 25.69
C LYS A 73 -9.86 0.80 24.86
N THR A 74 -10.18 1.34 23.69
CA THR A 74 -11.13 0.77 22.73
C THR A 74 -10.50 0.67 21.34
N TYR A 75 -11.02 -0.26 20.54
CA TYR A 75 -10.57 -0.49 19.18
C TYR A 75 -11.77 -0.45 18.24
N ILE A 76 -11.65 0.31 17.15
CA ILE A 76 -12.70 0.47 16.15
C ILE A 76 -12.16 -0.05 14.83
N THR A 77 -12.76 -1.11 14.30
CA THR A 77 -12.43 -1.64 12.98
C THR A 77 -13.28 -0.95 11.93
N ILE A 78 -12.65 -0.43 10.88
CA ILE A 78 -13.29 0.30 9.79
C ILE A 78 -12.89 -0.34 8.46
N ASN A 79 -13.86 -0.50 7.56
CA ASN A 79 -13.61 -0.98 6.21
C ASN A 79 -13.09 0.16 5.31
N LEU A 80 -12.10 -0.13 4.48
CA LEU A 80 -11.73 0.73 3.37
C LEU A 80 -12.86 0.75 2.32
N VAL A 81 -13.01 1.91 1.69
CA VAL A 81 -13.92 2.09 0.55
C VAL A 81 -13.37 1.30 -0.64
N ASP A 82 -14.28 0.78 -1.47
CA ASP A 82 -13.90 0.07 -2.68
C ASP A 82 -13.07 0.95 -3.62
N GLY A 83 -12.12 0.35 -4.31
CA GLY A 83 -11.12 1.02 -5.15
C GLY A 83 -9.88 1.52 -4.40
N LEU A 84 -9.89 1.60 -3.07
CA LEU A 84 -8.69 2.00 -2.32
C LEU A 84 -7.62 0.89 -2.32
N PRO A 85 -6.33 1.27 -2.35
CA PRO A 85 -5.24 0.30 -2.35
C PRO A 85 -5.16 -0.44 -1.03
N CYS A 86 -4.95 -1.76 -1.10
CA CYS A 86 -4.79 -2.65 0.07
C CYS A 86 -3.52 -3.50 0.01
N GLY A 87 -2.75 -3.40 -1.07
CA GLY A 87 -1.53 -4.15 -1.32
C GLY A 87 -0.94 -3.81 -2.68
N SER A 88 0.20 -4.42 -3.01
CA SER A 88 0.87 -4.22 -4.30
C SER A 88 -0.02 -4.73 -5.44
N CYS A 89 -0.40 -3.82 -6.35
CA CYS A 89 -1.30 -4.12 -7.46
C CYS A 89 -2.66 -4.70 -7.01
N GLN A 90 -3.15 -4.28 -5.84
CA GLN A 90 -4.43 -4.74 -5.29
C GLN A 90 -5.27 -3.56 -4.78
N GLN A 91 -6.59 -3.73 -4.89
CA GLN A 91 -7.59 -2.77 -4.43
C GLN A 91 -8.67 -3.48 -3.60
N CYS A 92 -9.35 -2.74 -2.73
CA CYS A 92 -10.51 -3.22 -2.00
C CYS A 92 -11.73 -3.33 -2.89
N CYS A 93 -12.41 -4.48 -2.87
CA CYS A 93 -13.69 -4.70 -3.54
C CYS A 93 -14.59 -5.57 -2.66
N GLY A 94 -15.71 -5.03 -2.19
CA GLY A 94 -16.62 -5.69 -1.26
C GLY A 94 -15.89 -6.18 -0.01
N GLY A 95 -15.01 -5.33 0.54
CA GLY A 95 -14.21 -5.65 1.75
C GLY A 95 -13.09 -6.68 1.56
N ASN A 96 -12.83 -7.12 0.33
CA ASN A 96 -11.75 -8.07 0.03
C ASN A 96 -10.64 -7.39 -0.77
N CYS A 97 -9.38 -7.72 -0.46
CA CYS A 97 -8.24 -7.23 -1.21
C CYS A 97 -8.05 -8.06 -2.49
N LYS A 98 -8.36 -7.48 -3.65
CA LYS A 98 -8.36 -8.17 -4.94
C LYS A 98 -7.31 -7.57 -5.89
N PRO A 99 -6.71 -8.37 -6.78
CA PRO A 99 -5.84 -7.85 -7.82
C PRO A 99 -6.55 -6.81 -8.69
N VAL A 100 -5.86 -5.72 -9.02
CA VAL A 100 -6.35 -4.80 -10.04
C VAL A 100 -6.31 -5.50 -11.40
N THR A 101 -7.34 -5.31 -12.22
CA THR A 101 -7.38 -5.82 -13.59
C THR A 101 -7.19 -4.66 -14.54
N PHE A 102 -6.21 -4.75 -15.43
CA PHE A 102 -5.98 -3.73 -16.45
C PHE A 102 -6.94 -3.93 -17.63
N ASN A 103 -7.48 -2.85 -18.17
CA ASN A 103 -8.22 -2.94 -19.41
C ASN A 103 -7.23 -3.00 -20.58
N LEU A 104 -7.15 -4.14 -21.27
CA LEU A 104 -6.23 -4.32 -22.41
C LEU A 104 -6.54 -3.39 -23.59
N LYS A 105 -7.75 -2.81 -23.67
CA LYS A 105 -8.09 -1.81 -24.68
C LYS A 105 -7.58 -0.41 -24.32
N ASN A 106 -7.32 -0.16 -23.03
CA ASN A 106 -6.73 1.07 -22.53
C ASN A 106 -5.84 0.77 -21.32
N PHE A 107 -4.55 0.53 -21.59
CA PHE A 107 -3.53 0.20 -20.59
C PHE A 107 -3.33 1.28 -19.51
N LEU A 108 -3.89 2.48 -19.70
CA LEU A 108 -3.86 3.56 -18.71
C LEU A 108 -5.03 3.48 -17.71
N SER A 109 -5.95 2.52 -17.90
CA SER A 109 -7.10 2.34 -17.02
C SER A 109 -7.06 0.99 -16.31
N VAL A 110 -7.13 1.05 -14.98
CA VAL A 110 -7.48 -0.10 -14.14
C VAL A 110 -9.00 -0.20 -14.05
N LYS A 111 -9.51 -1.42 -14.15
CA LYS A 111 -10.91 -1.71 -13.82
C LYS A 111 -11.06 -1.58 -12.32
N SER A 112 -11.54 -0.42 -11.89
CA SER A 112 -11.95 -0.18 -10.51
C SER A 112 -13.24 -0.94 -10.19
N CYS A 113 -13.38 -1.34 -8.94
CA CYS A 113 -14.65 -1.80 -8.37
C CYS A 113 -15.34 -0.73 -7.54
N ALA A 114 -14.78 0.49 -7.48
CA ALA A 114 -15.51 1.66 -7.01
C ALA A 114 -16.64 1.98 -8.00
N GLU A 115 -17.86 2.16 -7.48
CA GLU A 115 -19.02 2.65 -8.22
C GLU A 115 -18.98 4.17 -8.43
#